data_AF-A0A4Z1ADI7-F1
#
_entry.id   AF-A0A4Z1ADI7-F1
#
_cell.length_a   1.000
_cell.length_b   1.000
_cell.length_c   1.000
_cell.angle_alpha   90.00
_cell.angle_beta   90.00
_cell.angle_gamma   90.00
#
_symmetry.space_group_name_H-M   'P 1'
#
loop_
_entity.id
_entity.type
_entity.pdbx_description
1 polymer ?
#
loop_
_entity_poly.entity_id
_entity_poly.type
_entity_poly.pdbx_seq_one_letter_code
_entity_poly.pdbx_strand_id
1 'polypeptide(L)'
;MRTPIFPILTALILLTSAGLHSQEPSKAKPSSEEEGEVHKDGRSLDKEYYEYYFKTLPNLDVLEKEKLEYNLIRSLKLELRKRDPEKMTPEELKKINANSVRYERVFEDSIWVRGIRKQMQYLRFKDYMFVIVYEKYYCFISYEMNPARYIQEPYQVQLIFKKENAFNSTLPQP
;
A
#
# COMPACT_ATOMS: atom_id res chain seq x y z
N MET A 1 33.28 3.75 42.17
CA MET A 1 32.91 2.50 42.85
C MET A 1 31.41 2.29 42.73
N ARG A 2 31.02 1.05 42.36
CA ARG A 2 29.71 0.40 42.51
C ARG A 2 28.57 0.77 41.53
N THR A 3 28.27 -0.21 40.67
CA THR A 3 27.01 -0.50 39.97
C THR A 3 25.85 -0.70 40.96
N PRO A 4 24.58 -0.76 40.47
CA PRO A 4 24.04 -2.09 40.20
C PRO A 4 23.18 -2.22 38.93
N ILE A 5 23.21 -3.45 38.44
CA ILE A 5 22.43 -4.09 37.38
C ILE A 5 21.01 -4.35 37.91
N PHE A 6 19.97 -4.15 37.08
CA PHE A 6 18.64 -4.73 37.31
C PHE A 6 18.24 -5.59 36.10
N PRO A 7 17.88 -6.87 36.32
CA PRO A 7 17.49 -7.79 35.28
C PRO A 7 15.99 -8.21 35.37
N ILE A 8 15.47 -8.78 34.27
CA ILE A 8 14.34 -9.73 34.14
C ILE A 8 12.91 -9.24 34.43
N LEU A 9 11.96 -9.42 33.47
CA LEU A 9 10.82 -10.36 33.57
C LEU A 9 9.90 -10.28 32.33
N THR A 10 10.11 -11.19 31.39
CA THR A 10 9.08 -11.70 30.47
C THR A 10 8.09 -12.55 31.27
N ALA A 11 6.80 -12.21 31.21
CA ALA A 11 5.71 -13.07 31.71
C ALA A 11 4.78 -13.44 30.54
N LEU A 12 4.86 -14.71 30.16
CA LEU A 12 3.99 -15.45 29.27
C LEU A 12 2.68 -15.76 30.02
N ILE A 13 1.52 -15.33 29.51
CA ILE A 13 0.22 -15.71 30.07
C ILE A 13 -0.43 -16.74 29.13
N LEU A 14 -0.36 -18.01 29.54
CA LEU A 14 -1.19 -19.11 29.08
C LEU A 14 -2.53 -19.03 29.84
N LEU A 15 -3.63 -18.70 29.15
CA LEU A 15 -4.98 -18.96 29.65
C LEU A 15 -5.36 -20.40 29.30
N THR A 16 -5.19 -21.30 30.25
CA THR A 16 -5.90 -22.57 30.34
C THR A 16 -7.13 -22.37 31.23
N SER A 17 -8.33 -22.27 30.64
CA SER A 17 -9.58 -22.43 31.38
C SER A 17 -10.03 -23.90 31.29
N ALA A 18 -9.95 -24.54 32.45
CA ALA A 18 -10.50 -25.86 32.73
C ALA A 18 -12.00 -25.93 32.41
N GLY A 19 -12.40 -27.08 31.87
CA GLY A 19 -13.77 -27.55 31.82
C GLY A 19 -13.76 -29.06 31.97
N LEU A 20 -13.51 -29.55 33.18
CA LEU A 20 -13.81 -30.93 33.56
C LEU A 20 -15.34 -31.12 33.53
N HIS A 21 -15.82 -32.04 32.71
CA HIS A 21 -16.98 -32.87 33.05
C HIS A 21 -16.71 -34.30 32.60
N SER A 22 -16.50 -35.14 33.60
CA SER A 22 -16.38 -36.59 33.51
C SER A 22 -17.79 -37.20 33.55
N GLN A 23 -18.18 -37.98 32.55
CA GLN A 23 -19.29 -38.93 32.65
C GLN A 23 -18.90 -40.26 31.99
N GLU A 24 -19.03 -41.33 32.77
CA GLU A 24 -18.76 -42.73 32.42
C GLU A 24 -19.77 -43.32 31.42
N PRO A 25 -19.44 -44.45 30.77
CA PRO A 25 -20.23 -45.02 29.68
C PRO A 25 -21.36 -45.92 30.20
N SER A 26 -22.58 -45.72 29.72
CA SER A 26 -23.68 -46.70 29.87
C SER A 26 -24.22 -47.14 28.51
N LYS A 27 -24.44 -48.45 28.37
CA LYS A 27 -24.83 -49.18 27.15
C LYS A 27 -26.35 -49.35 27.05
N ALA A 28 -26.87 -49.18 25.82
CA ALA A 28 -28.07 -49.79 25.19
C ALA A 28 -29.46 -49.26 25.64
N LYS A 29 -30.48 -48.98 24.81
CA LYS A 29 -30.77 -49.15 23.36
C LYS A 29 -32.10 -48.35 23.03
N PRO A 30 -32.69 -48.45 21.82
CA PRO A 30 -32.76 -47.45 20.75
C PRO A 30 -34.11 -46.70 20.63
N SER A 31 -34.12 -45.49 20.06
CA SER A 31 -35.28 -45.00 19.28
C SER A 31 -34.98 -43.68 18.59
N SER A 32 -35.01 -43.73 17.25
CA SER A 32 -35.59 -42.74 16.34
C SER A 32 -35.17 -41.27 16.52
N GLU A 33 -34.18 -40.85 15.74
CA GLU A 33 -34.38 -40.06 14.50
C GLU A 33 -32.99 -39.63 14.05
N GLU A 34 -32.41 -40.44 13.15
CA GLU A 34 -31.36 -39.96 12.27
C GLU A 34 -31.98 -38.84 11.43
N GLU A 35 -31.84 -37.59 11.86
CA GLU A 35 -31.61 -36.51 10.90
C GLU A 35 -30.26 -36.82 10.27
N GLY A 36 -30.28 -37.76 9.32
CA GLY A 36 -29.19 -37.96 8.41
C GLY A 36 -28.97 -36.63 7.70
N GLU A 37 -27.87 -35.96 8.01
CA GLU A 37 -27.20 -35.10 7.04
C GLU A 37 -26.92 -36.00 5.84
N VAL A 38 -27.86 -36.03 4.91
CA VAL A 38 -27.67 -36.60 3.59
C VAL A 38 -26.63 -35.69 2.94
N HIS A 39 -25.35 -36.02 3.10
CA HIS A 39 -24.30 -35.56 2.22
C HIS A 39 -24.63 -36.08 0.82
N LYS A 40 -25.50 -35.36 0.11
CA LYS A 40 -25.74 -35.56 -1.31
C LYS A 40 -24.44 -35.29 -2.03
N ASP A 41 -23.77 -36.37 -2.43
CA ASP A 41 -22.67 -36.44 -3.40
C ASP A 41 -21.57 -35.37 -3.22
N GLY A 42 -20.36 -35.77 -2.82
CA GLY A 42 -19.20 -34.87 -2.65
C GLY A 42 -18.82 -33.95 -3.83
N ARG A 43 -19.49 -34.07 -4.99
CA ARG A 43 -19.43 -33.08 -6.10
C ARG A 43 -20.22 -31.79 -5.84
N SER A 44 -21.18 -31.80 -4.91
CA SER A 44 -22.05 -30.64 -4.61
C SER A 44 -21.34 -29.61 -3.72
N LEU A 45 -20.59 -30.08 -2.72
CA LEU A 45 -19.85 -29.25 -1.77
C LEU A 45 -18.66 -28.55 -2.43
N ASP A 46 -17.92 -29.21 -3.32
CA ASP A 46 -16.82 -28.59 -4.07
C ASP A 46 -17.29 -27.37 -4.87
N LYS A 47 -18.45 -27.48 -5.51
CA LYS A 47 -19.07 -26.39 -6.26
C LYS A 47 -19.47 -25.26 -5.32
N GLU A 48 -20.10 -25.58 -4.18
CA GLU A 48 -20.50 -24.59 -3.18
C GLU A 48 -19.30 -23.86 -2.57
N TYR A 49 -18.23 -24.58 -2.21
CA TYR A 49 -16.98 -24.01 -1.71
C TYR A 49 -16.30 -23.14 -2.75
N TYR A 50 -16.26 -23.56 -4.02
CA TYR A 50 -15.70 -22.77 -5.10
C TYR A 50 -16.52 -21.50 -5.39
N GLU A 51 -17.85 -21.59 -5.38
CA GLU A 51 -18.73 -20.43 -5.53
C GLU A 51 -18.59 -19.46 -4.35
N TYR A 52 -18.48 -19.96 -3.12
CA TYR A 52 -18.24 -19.15 -1.94
C TYR A 52 -16.87 -18.46 -2.00
N TYR A 53 -15.82 -19.19 -2.37
CA TYR A 53 -14.49 -18.63 -2.62
C TYR A 53 -14.54 -17.50 -3.66
N PHE A 54 -15.17 -17.74 -4.81
CA PHE A 54 -15.27 -16.74 -5.87
C PHE A 54 -16.07 -15.50 -5.45
N LYS A 55 -17.17 -15.67 -4.70
CA LYS A 55 -17.97 -14.56 -4.14
C LYS A 55 -17.22 -13.75 -3.09
N THR A 56 -16.23 -14.34 -2.44
CA THR A 56 -15.40 -13.69 -1.40
C THR A 56 -14.09 -13.12 -1.95
N LEU A 57 -13.80 -13.30 -3.25
CA LEU A 57 -12.62 -12.71 -3.85
C LEU A 57 -12.71 -11.18 -3.83
N PRO A 58 -11.67 -10.49 -3.33
CA PRO A 58 -11.64 -9.04 -3.37
C PRO A 58 -11.53 -8.57 -4.82
N ASN A 59 -12.09 -7.38 -5.09
CA ASN A 59 -11.82 -6.69 -6.35
C ASN A 59 -10.36 -6.25 -6.37
N LEU A 60 -9.52 -7.02 -7.07
CA LEU A 60 -8.08 -6.82 -7.13
C LEU A 60 -7.72 -5.45 -7.72
N ASP A 61 -8.48 -4.95 -8.71
CA ASP A 61 -8.19 -3.68 -9.38
C ASP A 61 -8.31 -2.50 -8.41
N VAL A 62 -9.34 -2.52 -7.56
CA VAL A 62 -9.53 -1.49 -6.53
C VAL A 62 -8.39 -1.55 -5.51
N LEU A 63 -8.05 -2.76 -5.05
CA LEU A 63 -6.97 -2.95 -4.08
C LEU A 63 -5.60 -2.51 -4.63
N GLU A 64 -5.31 -2.86 -5.88
CA GLU A 64 -4.07 -2.48 -6.57
C GLU A 64 -3.99 -0.97 -6.77
N LYS A 65 -5.09 -0.33 -7.13
CA LYS A 65 -5.19 1.14 -7.24
C LYS A 65 -4.96 1.83 -5.90
N GLU A 66 -5.64 1.39 -4.84
CA GLU A 66 -5.49 1.96 -3.49
C GLU A 66 -4.05 1.83 -2.98
N LYS A 67 -3.40 0.68 -3.20
CA LYS A 67 -1.99 0.46 -2.85
C LYS A 67 -1.06 1.38 -3.63
N LEU A 68 -1.29 1.53 -4.94
CA LEU A 68 -0.52 2.45 -5.77
C LEU A 68 -0.64 3.87 -5.25
N GLU A 69 -1.87 4.34 -5.00
CA GLU A 69 -2.15 5.68 -4.48
C GLU A 69 -1.50 5.90 -3.12
N TYR A 70 -1.60 4.92 -2.22
CA TYR A 70 -0.94 4.96 -0.92
C TYR A 70 0.57 5.17 -1.06
N ASN A 71 1.22 4.36 -1.90
CA ASN A 71 2.66 4.45 -2.12
C ASN A 71 3.08 5.82 -2.68
N LEU A 72 2.40 6.28 -3.74
CA LEU A 72 2.70 7.56 -4.38
C LEU A 72 2.47 8.75 -3.44
N ILE A 73 1.34 8.77 -2.74
CA ILE A 73 0.99 9.86 -1.81
C ILE A 73 1.94 9.87 -0.60
N ARG A 74 2.28 8.70 -0.05
CA ARG A 74 3.25 8.61 1.06
C ARG A 74 4.60 9.21 0.65
N SER A 75 5.12 8.81 -0.52
CA SER A 75 6.38 9.32 -1.03
C SER A 75 6.33 10.82 -1.32
N LEU A 76 5.24 11.31 -1.92
CA LEU A 76 5.03 12.73 -2.16
C LEU A 76 5.05 13.54 -0.86
N LYS A 77 4.28 13.13 0.15
CA LYS A 77 4.22 13.82 1.46
C LYS A 77 5.60 13.92 2.11
N LEU A 78 6.36 12.83 2.08
CA LEU A 78 7.71 12.80 2.63
C LEU A 78 8.64 13.76 1.89
N GLU A 79 8.57 13.80 0.57
CA GLU A 79 9.41 14.67 -0.24
C GLU A 79 9.05 16.16 -0.07
N LEU A 80 7.76 16.48 -0.05
CA LEU A 80 7.27 17.84 0.19
C LEU A 80 7.71 18.37 1.56
N ARG A 81 7.58 17.55 2.60
CA ARG A 81 8.03 17.90 3.96
C ARG A 81 9.54 18.18 4.03
N LYS A 82 10.35 17.45 3.26
CA LYS A 82 11.80 17.67 3.20
C LYS A 82 12.16 18.96 2.47
N ARG A 83 11.45 19.27 1.39
CA ARG A 83 11.79 20.38 0.49
C ARG A 83 11.22 21.73 0.90
N ASP A 84 10.06 21.74 1.55
CA ASP A 84 9.34 22.97 1.93
C ASP A 84 8.70 22.82 3.33
N PRO A 85 9.53 22.63 4.38
CA PRO A 85 9.04 22.33 5.74
C PRO A 85 8.19 23.45 6.35
N GLU A 86 8.38 24.69 5.91
CA GLU A 86 7.64 25.86 6.42
C GLU A 86 6.20 25.88 5.91
N LYS A 87 5.96 25.49 4.64
CA LYS A 87 4.62 25.47 4.05
C LYS A 87 3.91 24.13 4.24
N MET A 88 4.67 23.04 4.31
CA MET A 88 4.13 21.68 4.40
C MET A 88 3.99 21.24 5.85
N THR A 89 3.11 21.92 6.59
CA THR A 89 2.76 21.54 7.97
C THR A 89 2.00 20.21 8.00
N PRO A 90 1.90 19.53 9.16
CA PRO A 90 1.12 18.31 9.29
C PRO A 90 -0.34 18.46 8.84
N GLU A 91 -0.93 19.65 9.02
CA GLU A 91 -2.30 19.98 8.61
C GLU A 91 -2.41 20.06 7.08
N GLU A 92 -1.46 20.71 6.40
CA GLU A 92 -1.42 20.79 4.95
C GLU A 92 -1.19 19.41 4.32
N LEU A 93 -0.27 18.62 4.89
CA LEU A 93 -0.01 17.26 4.43
C LEU A 93 -1.23 16.32 4.57
N LYS A 94 -2.19 16.61 5.46
CA LYS A 94 -3.45 15.85 5.54
C LYS A 94 -4.37 16.10 4.35
N LYS A 95 -4.30 17.28 3.72
CA LYS A 95 -5.12 17.62 2.53
C LYS A 95 -4.70 16.85 1.28
N ILE A 96 -3.47 16.33 1.26
CA ILE A 96 -2.97 15.49 0.16
C ILE A 96 -3.56 14.08 0.30
N ASN A 97 -4.48 13.75 -0.60
CA ASN A 97 -5.19 12.47 -0.69
C ASN A 97 -5.42 12.10 -2.16
N ALA A 98 -6.02 10.94 -2.43
CA ALA A 98 -6.22 10.43 -3.79
C ALA A 98 -7.02 11.39 -4.70
N ASN A 99 -7.91 12.20 -4.13
CA ASN A 99 -8.75 13.12 -4.90
C ASN A 99 -8.05 14.45 -5.21
N SER A 100 -7.06 14.85 -4.42
CA SER A 100 -6.33 16.11 -4.60
C SER A 100 -5.08 15.99 -5.44
N VAL A 101 -4.66 14.76 -5.77
CA VAL A 101 -3.48 14.48 -6.60
C VAL A 101 -3.89 13.93 -7.95
N ARG A 102 -3.09 14.21 -8.97
CA ARG A 102 -3.15 13.50 -10.26
C ARG A 102 -1.86 12.75 -10.46
N TYR A 103 -1.93 11.52 -10.94
CA TYR A 103 -0.73 10.75 -11.23
C TYR A 103 -0.87 10.00 -12.55
N GLU A 104 0.27 9.79 -13.20
CA GLU A 104 0.35 9.07 -14.46
C GLU A 104 1.59 8.17 -14.45
N ARG A 105 1.45 6.96 -14.98
CA ARG A 105 2.60 6.10 -15.26
C ARG A 105 3.34 6.67 -16.47
N VAL A 106 4.62 6.94 -16.31
CA VAL A 106 5.48 7.40 -17.41
C VAL A 106 6.41 6.30 -17.85
N PHE A 107 6.67 6.25 -19.16
CA PHE A 107 7.59 5.33 -19.78
C PHE A 107 8.82 6.08 -20.30
N GLU A 108 9.90 5.35 -20.58
CA GLU A 108 11.18 5.95 -20.99
C GLU A 108 11.08 6.81 -22.26
N ASP A 109 10.19 6.44 -23.17
CA ASP A 109 9.92 7.11 -24.44
C ASP A 109 8.94 8.29 -24.33
N SER A 110 8.29 8.45 -23.17
CA SER A 110 7.34 9.54 -22.94
C SER A 110 7.99 10.91 -23.16
N ILE A 111 7.22 11.86 -23.71
CA ILE A 111 7.69 13.22 -23.98
C ILE A 111 8.25 13.87 -22.72
N TRP A 112 7.59 13.62 -21.58
CA TRP A 112 7.98 14.15 -20.29
C TRP A 112 9.33 13.58 -19.82
N VAL A 113 9.53 12.26 -19.87
CA VAL A 113 10.79 11.60 -19.49
C VAL A 113 11.95 12.06 -20.38
N ARG A 114 11.73 12.16 -21.69
CA ARG A 114 12.75 12.69 -22.61
C ARG A 114 13.17 14.13 -22.27
N GLY A 115 12.21 14.95 -21.84
CA GLY A 115 12.47 16.32 -21.37
C GLY A 115 13.31 16.36 -20.10
N ILE A 116 12.88 15.65 -19.05
CA ILE A 116 13.57 15.68 -17.75
C ILE A 116 14.93 14.98 -17.79
N ARG A 117 15.12 13.96 -18.64
CA ARG A 117 16.41 13.26 -18.80
C ARG A 117 17.54 14.20 -19.22
N LYS A 118 17.23 15.20 -20.06
CA LYS A 118 18.21 16.21 -20.48
C LYS A 118 18.56 17.18 -19.36
N GLN A 119 17.60 17.52 -18.51
CA GLN A 119 17.74 18.50 -17.44
C GLN A 119 18.31 17.90 -16.15
N MET A 120 17.99 16.63 -15.86
CA MET A 120 18.32 15.91 -14.64
C MET A 120 18.96 14.56 -14.98
N GLN A 121 20.22 14.59 -15.39
CA GLN A 121 20.97 13.42 -15.86
C GLN A 121 21.23 12.35 -14.77
N TYR A 122 21.10 12.72 -13.49
CA TYR A 122 21.24 11.81 -12.36
C TYR A 122 19.99 10.95 -12.09
N LEU A 123 18.87 11.23 -12.77
CA LEU A 123 17.67 10.42 -12.64
C LEU A 123 17.88 9.06 -13.29
N ARG A 124 17.49 8.02 -12.55
CA ARG A 124 17.53 6.64 -13.02
C ARG A 124 16.13 6.26 -13.48
N PHE A 125 16.02 5.89 -14.75
CA PHE A 125 14.78 5.40 -15.33
C PHE A 125 14.65 3.91 -15.07
N LYS A 126 13.43 3.47 -14.73
CA LYS A 126 13.08 2.11 -14.29
C LYS A 126 11.77 1.69 -14.97
N ASP A 127 11.38 0.43 -14.82
CA ASP A 127 10.15 -0.08 -15.45
C ASP A 127 8.87 0.53 -14.86
N TYR A 128 8.92 0.92 -13.58
CA TYR A 128 7.80 1.48 -12.84
C TYR A 128 8.09 2.92 -12.44
N MET A 129 7.77 3.85 -13.33
CA MET A 129 7.93 5.28 -13.11
C MET A 129 6.59 5.98 -13.15
N PHE A 130 6.44 6.96 -12.28
CA PHE A 130 5.23 7.74 -12.12
C PHE A 130 5.57 9.21 -11.96
N VAL A 131 4.68 10.05 -12.47
CA VAL A 131 4.64 11.47 -12.16
C VAL A 131 3.40 11.71 -11.34
N ILE A 132 3.57 12.26 -10.14
CA ILE A 132 2.47 12.73 -9.31
C ILE A 132 2.49 14.25 -9.23
N VAL A 133 1.32 14.85 -9.41
CA VAL A 133 1.10 16.29 -9.46
C VAL A 133 0.16 16.67 -8.34
N TYR A 134 0.61 17.60 -7.49
CA TYR A 134 -0.17 18.22 -6.44
C TYR A 134 0.01 19.74 -6.53
N GLU A 135 -1.06 20.47 -6.84
CA GLU A 135 -1.04 21.92 -7.06
C GLU A 135 0.05 22.36 -8.07
N LYS A 136 1.15 22.95 -7.56
CA LYS A 136 2.32 23.40 -8.34
C LYS A 136 3.49 22.42 -8.33
N TYR A 137 3.41 21.37 -7.53
CA TYR A 137 4.47 20.40 -7.32
C TYR A 137 4.30 19.24 -8.28
N TYR A 138 5.34 18.98 -9.09
CA TYR A 138 5.46 17.75 -9.89
C TYR A 138 6.53 16.91 -9.23
N CYS A 139 6.25 15.64 -8.98
CA CYS A 139 7.19 14.73 -8.35
C CYS A 139 7.37 13.50 -9.24
N PHE A 140 8.61 13.22 -9.58
CA PHE A 140 9.03 11.99 -10.22
C PHE A 140 9.22 10.92 -9.15
N ILE A 141 8.65 9.74 -9.36
CA ILE A 141 8.84 8.60 -8.48
C ILE A 141 9.14 7.37 -9.34
N SER A 142 10.16 6.61 -8.96
CA SER A 142 10.51 5.35 -9.61
C SER A 142 10.55 4.21 -8.59
N TYR A 143 10.23 3.00 -9.05
CA TYR A 143 10.23 1.76 -8.27
C TYR A 143 10.94 0.65 -9.04
N GLU A 144 11.52 -0.30 -8.30
CA GLU A 144 12.13 -1.50 -8.90
C GLU A 144 11.08 -2.56 -9.25
N MET A 145 10.01 -2.64 -8.44
CA MET A 145 8.90 -3.59 -8.64
C MET A 145 7.58 -2.85 -8.75
N ASN A 146 6.53 -3.52 -9.24
CA ASN A 146 5.21 -2.90 -9.41
C ASN A 146 4.65 -2.36 -8.07
N PRO A 147 4.50 -1.02 -7.91
CA PRO A 147 4.01 -0.40 -6.68
C PRO A 147 2.51 -0.60 -6.44
N ALA A 148 1.74 -1.13 -7.41
CA ALA A 148 0.35 -1.49 -7.19
C ALA A 148 0.21 -2.83 -6.44
N ARG A 149 1.22 -3.71 -6.53
CA ARG A 149 1.17 -5.04 -5.90
C ARG A 149 1.61 -5.04 -4.45
N TYR A 150 2.61 -4.22 -4.12
CA TYR A 150 3.28 -4.21 -2.82
C TYR A 150 3.42 -2.79 -2.26
N ILE A 151 3.25 -2.65 -0.96
CA ILE A 151 3.68 -1.45 -0.24
C ILE A 151 5.20 -1.48 -0.17
N GLN A 152 5.85 -0.49 -0.78
CA GLN A 152 7.30 -0.48 -0.90
C GLN A 152 7.84 0.94 -0.92
N GLU A 153 9.13 1.07 -0.61
CA GLU A 153 9.82 2.33 -0.73
C GLU A 153 10.21 2.58 -2.20
N PRO A 154 10.13 3.84 -2.66
CA PRO A 154 10.56 4.19 -4.00
C PRO A 154 12.07 4.04 -4.14
N TYR A 155 12.51 3.59 -5.31
CA TYR A 155 13.92 3.57 -5.68
C TYR A 155 14.50 4.98 -5.73
N GLN A 156 13.75 5.92 -6.30
CA GLN A 156 14.11 7.33 -6.36
C GLN A 156 12.87 8.20 -6.36
N VAL A 157 12.94 9.30 -5.62
CA VAL A 157 11.94 10.36 -5.59
C VAL A 157 12.65 11.67 -5.92
N GLN A 158 12.08 12.46 -6.82
CA GLN A 158 12.62 13.78 -7.14
C GLN A 158 11.48 14.78 -7.36
N LEU A 159 11.46 15.83 -6.53
CA LEU A 159 10.58 16.97 -6.75
C LEU A 159 11.10 17.81 -7.92
N ILE A 160 10.30 17.91 -8.98
CA ILE A 160 10.57 18.65 -10.22
C ILE A 160 9.67 19.88 -10.22
N PHE A 161 10.22 21.05 -9.88
CA PHE A 161 9.45 22.29 -9.93
C PHE A 161 9.29 22.79 -11.36
N LYS A 162 8.06 23.10 -11.77
CA LYS A 162 7.81 23.90 -12.99
C LYS A 162 6.49 24.68 -12.88
N LYS A 163 6.47 25.71 -12.04
CA LYS A 163 5.45 26.77 -12.14
C LYS A 163 5.91 28.16 -11.67
N GLU A 164 7.22 28.44 -11.67
CA GLU A 164 7.74 29.79 -11.38
C GLU A 164 8.72 30.37 -12.41
N ASN A 165 9.06 29.64 -13.48
CA ASN A 165 9.78 30.25 -14.61
C ASN A 165 8.77 30.68 -15.69
N ALA A 166 8.23 31.90 -15.54
CA ALA A 166 7.90 32.68 -16.72
C ALA A 166 9.19 32.78 -17.55
N PHE A 167 9.14 32.37 -18.82
CA PHE A 167 10.21 32.65 -19.77
C PHE A 167 10.32 34.18 -19.93
N ASN A 168 11.00 34.87 -19.03
CA ASN A 168 11.58 36.18 -19.30
C ASN A 168 12.86 35.95 -20.09
N SER A 169 12.75 35.40 -21.30
CA SER A 169 13.75 35.68 -22.32
C SER A 169 13.39 37.06 -22.87
N THR A 170 13.80 38.12 -22.18
CA THR A 170 14.02 39.39 -22.88
C THR A 170 15.16 39.12 -23.84
N LEU A 171 14.80 38.80 -25.08
CA LEU A 171 15.73 38.90 -26.20
C LEU A 171 16.27 40.34 -26.20
N PRO A 172 17.59 40.58 -26.26
CA PRO A 172 18.10 41.91 -26.48
C PRO A 172 17.50 42.41 -27.80
N GLN A 173 16.79 43.54 -27.74
CA GLN A 173 16.28 44.18 -28.96
C GLN A 173 17.47 44.67 -29.80
N PRO A 174 17.33 44.68 -31.14
CA PRO A 174 18.41 45.05 -32.06
C PRO A 174 18.91 46.48 -31.87
#